data_AF-A0AAF0PPC4-F1
#
_entry.id   AF-A0AAF0PPC4-F1
#
_cell.length_a   1.000
_cell.length_b   1.000
_cell.length_c   1.000
_cell.angle_alpha   90.00
_cell.angle_beta   90.00
_cell.angle_gamma   90.00
#
_symmetry.space_group_name_H-M   'P 1'
#
loop_
_entity.id
_entity.type
_entity.pdbx_description
1 polymer ?
#
loop_
_entity_poly.entity_id
_entity_poly.type
_entity_poly.pdbx_seq_one_letter_code
_entity_poly.pdbx_strand_id
1 'polypeptide(L)'
;MIINENLEYAVIGKFSYGWPEIQELRKLIPKHCELKGECKIGLLSNRHVLIRATLLEDYVHLLSKPAFYINQRNCSFPMRTLK
;
A
#
# COMPACT_ATOMS: atom_id res chain seq x y z
N MET A 1 -3.29 17.67 22.09
CA MET A 1 -2.45 16.46 21.98
C MET A 1 -1.95 16.41 20.55
N ILE A 2 -0.70 16.82 20.29
CA ILE A 2 -0.13 16.78 18.93
C ILE A 2 0.26 15.32 18.72
N ILE A 3 -0.58 14.58 18.00
CA ILE A 3 -0.25 13.22 17.56
C ILE A 3 0.80 13.41 16.47
N ASN A 4 2.07 13.17 16.78
CA ASN A 4 3.08 12.95 15.76
C ASN A 4 2.66 11.69 15.01
N GLU A 5 1.89 11.86 13.93
CA GLU A 5 1.66 10.78 13.01
C GLU A 5 3.01 10.52 12.34
N ASN A 6 3.78 9.55 12.85
CA ASN A 6 5.04 9.09 12.26
C ASN A 6 4.81 8.72 10.78
N LEU A 7 4.91 9.71 9.90
CA LEU A 7 4.67 9.65 8.45
C LEU A 7 5.97 9.38 7.69
N GLU A 8 7.08 9.15 8.39
CA GLU A 8 8.42 8.98 7.82
C GLU A 8 8.49 7.90 6.72
N TYR A 9 7.65 6.86 6.82
CA TYR A 9 7.59 5.75 5.84
C TYR A 9 6.18 5.56 5.26
N ALA A 10 5.46 6.67 5.02
CA ALA A 10 4.15 6.65 4.40
C ALA A 10 4.23 6.78 2.88
N VAL A 11 3.54 5.91 2.15
CA VAL A 11 3.44 5.90 0.69
C VAL A 11 1.98 5.85 0.27
N ILE A 12 1.63 6.58 -0.79
CA ILE A 12 0.29 6.51 -1.37
C ILE A 12 0.28 5.48 -2.50
N GLY A 13 -0.52 4.43 -2.36
CA GLY A 13 -0.84 3.49 -3.42
C GLY A 13 -2.07 3.96 -4.20
N LYS A 14 -1.94 4.14 -5.51
CA LYS A 14 -3.03 4.49 -6.42
C LYS A 14 -3.40 3.31 -7.30
N PHE A 15 -4.64 2.86 -7.22
CA PHE A 15 -5.19 1.83 -8.10
C PHE A 15 -5.63 2.43 -9.44
N SER A 16 -5.36 1.71 -10.53
CA SER A 16 -5.69 2.20 -11.88
C SER A 16 -7.18 2.00 -12.20
N TYR A 17 -7.70 0.79 -12.01
CA TYR A 17 -9.10 0.43 -12.24
C TYR A 17 -9.52 -0.70 -11.31
N GLY A 18 -10.74 -0.62 -10.79
CA GLY A 18 -11.19 -1.49 -9.71
C GLY A 18 -10.28 -1.40 -8.48
N TRP A 19 -10.71 -2.01 -7.37
CA TRP A 19 -9.85 -2.36 -6.25
C TRP A 19 -10.59 -3.32 -5.33
N PRO A 20 -9.89 -4.20 -4.60
CA PRO A 20 -10.47 -5.03 -3.55
C PRO A 20 -11.04 -4.19 -2.41
N GLU A 21 -11.93 -4.76 -1.60
CA GLU A 21 -12.34 -4.14 -0.35
C GLU A 21 -11.14 -3.85 0.58
N ILE A 22 -11.22 -2.79 1.38
CA ILE A 22 -10.11 -2.33 2.23
C ILE A 22 -9.62 -3.41 3.22
N GLN A 23 -10.52 -4.26 3.71
CA GLN A 23 -10.16 -5.36 4.62
C GLN A 23 -9.32 -6.43 3.93
N GLU A 24 -9.58 -6.67 2.65
CA GLU A 24 -8.81 -7.59 1.85
C GLU A 24 -7.47 -6.96 1.44
N LEU A 25 -7.46 -5.67 1.10
CA LEU A 25 -6.22 -4.93 0.85
C LEU A 25 -5.23 -4.99 2.02
N ARG A 26 -5.73 -4.90 3.26
CA ARG A 26 -4.89 -5.03 4.47
C ARG A 26 -4.12 -6.35 4.53
N LYS A 27 -4.64 -7.41 3.93
CA LYS A 27 -4.01 -8.74 3.87
C LYS A 27 -3.20 -8.93 2.59
N LEU A 28 -3.70 -8.40 1.48
CA LEU A 28 -3.13 -8.64 0.15
C LEU A 28 -1.92 -7.73 -0.14
N ILE A 29 -1.94 -6.46 0.27
CA ILE A 29 -0.84 -5.52 0.01
C ILE A 29 0.48 -5.97 0.64
N PRO A 30 0.55 -6.32 1.94
CA PRO A 30 1.81 -6.75 2.54
C PRO A 30 2.38 -7.99 1.84
N LYS A 31 1.49 -8.94 1.51
CA LYS A 31 1.86 -10.20 0.84
C LYS A 31 2.33 -9.99 -0.60
N HIS A 32 1.58 -9.24 -1.41
CA HIS A 32 1.87 -9.06 -2.84
C HIS A 32 2.93 -8.00 -3.12
N CYS A 33 3.13 -7.07 -2.19
CA CYS A 33 4.23 -6.10 -2.26
C CYS A 33 5.51 -6.62 -1.58
N GLU A 34 5.51 -7.88 -1.12
CA GLU A 34 6.69 -8.53 -0.52
C GLU A 34 7.26 -7.75 0.68
N LEU A 35 6.38 -7.11 1.46
CA LEU A 35 6.78 -6.30 2.62
C LEU A 35 7.20 -7.20 3.77
N LYS A 36 8.35 -6.91 4.36
CA LYS A 36 8.94 -7.71 5.45
C LYS A 36 8.41 -7.30 6.81
N GLY A 37 8.20 -6.00 7.02
CA GLY A 37 7.75 -5.43 8.27
C GLY A 37 6.24 -5.34 8.38
N GLU A 38 5.77 -5.00 9.58
CA GLU A 38 4.38 -4.61 9.75
C GLU A 38 4.09 -3.34 8.96
N CYS A 39 2.92 -3.29 8.32
CA CYS A 39 2.45 -2.07 7.67
C CYS A 39 0.98 -1.80 8.00
N LYS A 40 0.64 -0.52 8.10
CA LYS A 40 -0.74 -0.06 8.33
C LYS A 40 -1.30 0.46 7.02
N ILE A 41 -2.44 -0.08 6.62
CA ILE A 41 -3.12 0.29 5.38
C ILE A 41 -4.41 1.04 5.72
N GLY A 42 -4.44 2.30 5.33
CA GLY A 42 -5.58 3.21 5.47
C GLY A 42 -6.20 3.53 4.11
N LEU A 43 -7.50 3.80 4.10
CA LEU A 43 -8.17 4.34 2.93
C LEU A 43 -7.97 5.87 2.93
N LEU A 44 -7.47 6.42 1.82
CA LEU A 44 -7.34 7.87 1.65
C LEU A 44 -8.49 8.41 0.79
N SER A 45 -8.86 7.70 -0.29
CA SER A 45 -9.94 8.08 -1.20
C SER A 45 -10.36 6.87 -2.05
N ASN A 46 -11.35 7.03 -2.94
CA ASN A 46 -12.03 5.95 -3.68
C ASN A 46 -11.12 5.02 -4.52
N ARG A 47 -9.83 5.38 -4.74
CA ARG A 47 -8.79 4.54 -5.36
C ARG A 47 -7.39 4.76 -4.79
N HIS A 48 -7.30 5.46 -3.65
CA HIS A 48 -6.02 5.80 -3.03
C HIS A 48 -5.96 5.17 -1.66
N VAL A 49 -4.88 4.45 -1.40
CA VAL A 49 -4.58 3.85 -0.11
C VAL A 49 -3.32 4.46 0.45
N LEU A 50 -3.33 4.70 1.76
CA LEU A 50 -2.15 5.08 2.51
C LEU A 50 -1.51 3.82 3.06
N ILE A 51 -0.28 3.55 2.65
CA ILE A 51 0.52 2.42 3.14
C ILE A 51 1.60 3.02 4.05
N ARG A 52 1.53 2.72 5.35
CA ARG A 52 2.54 3.14 6.32
C ARG A 52 3.40 1.94 6.65
N ALA A 53 4.62 1.92 6.13
CA ALA A 53 5.61 0.91 6.49
C ALA A 53 6.24 1.25 7.85
N THR A 54 6.82 0.24 8.49
CA THR A 54 7.62 0.42 9.72
C THR A 54 9.11 0.40 9.41
N LEU A 55 9.52 -0.26 8.32
CA LEU A 55 10.90 -0.42 7.90
C LEU A 55 11.23 0.49 6.71
N LEU A 56 12.43 1.07 6.73
CA LEU A 56 12.96 1.84 5.60
C LEU A 56 13.12 0.97 4.34
N GLU A 57 13.49 -0.31 4.49
CA GLU A 57 13.63 -1.24 3.37
C GLU A 57 12.32 -1.41 2.58
N ASP A 58 11.20 -1.58 3.31
CA ASP A 58 9.88 -1.73 2.71
C ASP A 58 9.42 -0.44 2.04
N TYR A 59 9.73 0.71 2.65
CA TYR A 59 9.47 2.03 2.06
C TYR A 59 10.22 2.21 0.73
N VAL A 60 11.51 1.92 0.71
CA VAL A 60 12.33 1.97 -0.51
C VAL A 60 11.83 0.95 -1.53
N HIS A 61 11.46 -0.26 -1.10
CA HIS A 61 10.89 -1.28 -1.99
C HIS A 61 9.62 -0.79 -2.70
N LEU A 62 8.69 -0.21 -1.92
CA LEU A 62 7.45 0.39 -2.43
C LEU A 62 7.72 1.50 -3.45
N LEU A 63 8.74 2.33 -3.26
CA LEU A 63 9.07 3.42 -4.18
C LEU A 63 9.93 2.99 -5.38
N SER A 64 10.67 1.89 -5.25
CA SER A 64 11.58 1.40 -6.30
C SER A 64 10.84 0.72 -7.45
N LYS A 65 9.74 0.01 -7.16
CA LYS A 65 8.94 -0.68 -8.18
C LYS A 65 7.93 0.29 -8.82
N PRO A 66 7.80 0.31 -10.16
CA PRO A 66 6.90 1.23 -10.85
C PRO A 66 5.42 0.89 -10.66
N ALA A 67 5.10 -0.39 -10.42
CA ALA A 67 3.76 -0.88 -10.17
C ALA A 67 3.80 -2.21 -9.40
N PHE A 68 2.74 -2.44 -8.64
CA PHE A 68 2.41 -3.67 -7.93
C PHE A 68 1.10 -4.23 -8.45
N TYR A 69 0.95 -5.54 -8.42
CA TYR A 69 -0.26 -6.23 -8.87
C TYR A 69 -0.91 -6.92 -7.70
N ILE A 70 -2.06 -6.42 -7.28
CA ILE A 70 -2.84 -6.99 -6.18
C ILE A 70 -3.80 -8.00 -6.78
N ASN A 71 -3.57 -9.30 -6.56
CA ASN A 71 -4.38 -10.37 -7.12
C ASN A 71 -5.44 -10.84 -6.11
N GLN A 72 -6.70 -10.95 -6.54
CA GLN A 72 -7.82 -11.47 -5.74
C GLN A 72 -8.82 -12.22 -6.64
N ARG A 73 -9.12 -13.50 -6.33
CA ARG A 73 -10.19 -14.31 -6.95
C ARG A 73 -10.31 -14.13 -8.49
N ASN A 74 -9.18 -14.17 -9.21
CA ASN A 74 -9.02 -14.00 -10.67
C ASN A 74 -9.00 -12.57 -11.21
N CYS A 75 -9.11 -11.54 -10.37
CA CYS A 75 -8.87 -10.16 -10.75
C CYS A 75 -7.44 -9.74 -10.34
N SER A 76 -6.78 -8.98 -11.22
CA SER A 76 -5.50 -8.33 -10.92
C SER A 76 -5.69 -6.82 -10.95
N PHE A 77 -5.37 -6.17 -9.84
CA PHE A 77 -5.54 -4.74 -9.65
C PHE A 77 -4.16 -4.07 -9.66
N PRO A 78 -3.80 -3.35 -10.73
CA PRO A 78 -2.53 -2.65 -10.79
C PRO A 78 -2.55 -1.40 -9.91
N MET A 79 -1.64 -1.39 -8.95
CA MET A 79 -1.40 -0.31 -8.00
C MET A 79 -0.05 0.34 -8.30
N ARG A 80 0.00 1.68 -8.34
CA ARG A 80 1.25 2.44 -8.46
C ARG A 80 1.49 3.24 -7.20
N THR A 81 2.71 3.24 -6.71
CA THR A 81 3.11 4.11 -5.62
C THR A 81 3.37 5.51 -6.15
N LEU A 82 2.84 6.51 -5.46
CA LEU A 82 3.11 7.92 -5.77
C LEU A 82 4.35 8.35 -4.98
N LYS A 83 5.26 9.02 -5.68
CA LYS A 83 6.46 9.65 -5.13
C LYS A 83 6.14 11.02 -4.56
#